data_AF-A0A1B8FDR8-F1
#
_entry.id   AF-A0A1B8FDR8-F1
#
_cell.length_a   1.000
_cell.length_b   1.000
_cell.length_c   1.000
_cell.angle_alpha   90.00
_cell.angle_beta   90.00
_cell.angle_gamma   90.00
#
_symmetry.space_group_name_H-M   'P 1'
#
loop_
_entity.id
_entity.type
_entity.pdbx_description
1 polymer ?
#
loop_
_entity_poly.entity_id
_entity_poly.type
_entity_poly.pdbx_seq_one_letter_code
_entity_poly.pdbx_strand_id
1 'polypeptide(L)'
;MSADKLLDPIVRISDYGTSFVVASEPSPELHTPALYLPPEDFFNEPITQAADIWTLAVNLYEVLGERALFETFGWDRDDIIAEMVSTLGSPPARWWDAWENRKEFFEPDGTCVRDMKRIYTPVFRPLNERMWDMGRGETPESCQWDVKGGEMQALEELLRGMMTFEPAERLTAEQLMKSKYMVKWAMPAWERQLERRRGDGLE
;
A
#
# COMPACT_ATOMS: atom_id res chain seq x y z
N MET A 1 11.25 -12.67 -22.19
CA MET A 1 12.19 -11.58 -21.87
C MET A 1 12.30 -11.56 -20.35
N SER A 2 13.50 -11.45 -19.78
CA SER A 2 13.63 -11.35 -18.32
C SER A 2 13.15 -9.96 -17.86
N ALA A 3 12.60 -9.85 -16.64
CA ALA A 3 11.97 -8.61 -16.15
C ALA A 3 12.95 -7.42 -16.16
N ASP A 4 14.23 -7.67 -15.91
CA ASP A 4 15.34 -6.70 -15.97
C ASP A 4 15.64 -6.18 -17.38
N LYS A 5 15.05 -6.77 -18.42
CA LYS A 5 15.23 -6.40 -19.83
C LYS A 5 14.00 -5.74 -20.45
N LEU A 6 12.95 -5.54 -19.65
CA LEU A 6 11.70 -4.94 -20.10
C LEU A 6 11.89 -3.42 -20.19
N LEU A 7 12.23 -2.94 -21.39
CA LEU A 7 12.32 -1.51 -21.67
C LEU A 7 10.92 -1.01 -22.02
N ASP A 8 10.46 -0.06 -21.23
CA ASP A 8 9.24 0.68 -21.44
C ASP A 8 7.98 -0.19 -21.67
N PRO A 9 7.49 -0.88 -20.62
CA PRO A 9 6.30 -1.71 -20.74
C PRO A 9 5.01 -0.91 -20.98
N ILE A 10 4.04 -1.54 -21.63
CA ILE A 10 2.64 -1.12 -21.57
C ILE A 10 1.95 -2.02 -20.55
N VAL A 11 1.47 -1.43 -19.46
CA VAL A 11 0.71 -2.16 -18.44
C VAL A 11 -0.78 -2.04 -18.76
N ARG A 12 -1.50 -3.15 -18.67
CA ARG A 12 -2.96 -3.21 -18.83
C ARG A 12 -3.53 -4.01 -17.68
N ILE A 13 -4.61 -3.51 -17.08
CA ILE A 13 -5.40 -4.26 -16.11
C ILE A 13 -6.26 -5.25 -16.89
N SER A 14 -6.28 -6.49 -16.43
CA SER A 14 -7.07 -7.59 -17.00
C SER A 14 -7.69 -8.40 -15.88
N ASP A 15 -8.48 -9.40 -16.26
CA ASP A 15 -9.19 -10.29 -15.33
C ASP A 15 -10.21 -9.55 -14.45
N TYR A 16 -11.38 -9.32 -15.04
CA TYR A 16 -12.54 -8.73 -14.37
C TYR A 16 -13.51 -9.81 -13.87
N GLY A 17 -13.04 -11.06 -13.69
CA GLY A 17 -13.89 -12.21 -13.35
C GLY A 17 -14.57 -12.09 -11.98
N THR A 18 -14.00 -11.28 -11.08
CA THR A 18 -14.51 -10.99 -9.73
C THR A 18 -14.88 -9.52 -9.54
N SER A 19 -14.93 -8.74 -10.63
CA SER A 19 -15.34 -7.33 -10.57
C SER A 19 -16.85 -7.20 -10.42
N PHE A 20 -17.28 -6.16 -9.71
CA PHE A 20 -18.69 -5.86 -9.46
C PHE A 20 -18.97 -4.37 -9.64
N VAL A 21 -20.26 -4.03 -9.73
CA VAL A 21 -20.73 -2.63 -9.76
C VAL A 21 -21.25 -2.29 -8.37
N VAL A 22 -20.56 -1.37 -7.67
CA VAL A 22 -20.89 -0.96 -6.28
C VAL A 22 -22.38 -0.62 -6.10
N ALA A 23 -23.00 0.05 -7.07
CA ALA A 23 -24.41 0.43 -7.00
C ALA A 23 -25.40 -0.77 -7.07
N SER A 24 -24.95 -1.91 -7.60
CA SER A 24 -25.76 -3.13 -7.76
C SER A 24 -25.45 -4.18 -6.71
N GLU A 25 -24.29 -4.09 -6.05
CA GLU A 25 -23.80 -5.08 -5.10
C GLU A 25 -23.23 -4.37 -3.86
N PRO A 26 -24.06 -4.08 -2.85
CA PRO A 26 -23.66 -3.25 -1.70
C PRO A 26 -22.81 -3.98 -0.66
N SER A 27 -22.74 -5.32 -0.71
CA SER A 27 -21.93 -6.15 0.18
C SER A 27 -21.23 -7.26 -0.61
N PRO A 28 -20.31 -6.90 -1.52
CA PRO A 28 -19.59 -7.86 -2.35
C PRO A 28 -18.65 -8.70 -1.49
N GLU A 29 -18.46 -9.96 -1.87
CA GLU A 29 -17.38 -10.78 -1.32
C GLU A 29 -16.09 -10.50 -2.12
N LEU A 30 -15.04 -10.04 -1.43
CA LEU A 30 -13.75 -9.80 -2.07
C LEU A 30 -12.94 -11.10 -2.16
N HIS A 31 -12.56 -11.48 -3.38
CA HIS A 31 -11.69 -12.62 -3.64
C HIS A 31 -10.20 -12.23 -3.76
N THR A 32 -9.86 -11.02 -3.34
CA THR A 32 -8.49 -10.51 -3.30
C THR A 32 -7.66 -11.29 -2.26
N PRO A 33 -6.38 -11.63 -2.52
CA PRO A 33 -5.56 -12.31 -1.53
C PRO A 33 -5.45 -11.49 -0.24
N ALA A 34 -5.39 -12.16 0.92
CA ALA A 34 -5.62 -11.55 2.22
C ALA A 34 -4.71 -10.35 2.56
N LEU A 35 -3.46 -10.35 2.10
CA LEU A 35 -2.50 -9.25 2.32
C LEU A 35 -2.83 -7.97 1.55
N TYR A 36 -3.63 -8.08 0.50
CA TYR A 36 -4.01 -6.96 -0.37
C TYR A 36 -5.44 -6.48 -0.09
N LEU A 37 -6.18 -7.17 0.77
CA LEU A 37 -7.52 -6.78 1.18
C LEU A 37 -7.46 -5.46 1.97
N PRO A 38 -8.45 -4.58 1.76
CA PRO A 38 -8.55 -3.35 2.52
C PRO A 38 -9.07 -3.64 3.95
N PRO A 39 -8.76 -2.79 4.94
CA PRO A 39 -9.11 -3.04 6.34
C PRO A 39 -10.63 -3.04 6.58
N GLU A 40 -11.42 -2.29 5.79
CA GLU A 40 -12.89 -2.32 5.89
C GLU A 40 -13.50 -3.72 5.67
N ASP A 41 -12.84 -4.59 4.90
CA ASP A 41 -13.26 -5.99 4.72
C ASP A 41 -13.11 -6.81 6.03
N PHE A 42 -12.11 -6.49 6.86
CA PHE A 42 -11.94 -7.10 8.18
C PHE A 42 -13.02 -6.65 9.16
N PHE A 43 -13.37 -5.36 9.11
CA PHE A 43 -14.37 -4.77 10.00
C PHE A 43 -15.81 -4.90 9.49
N ASN A 44 -16.03 -5.64 8.39
CA ASN A 44 -17.33 -5.83 7.73
C ASN A 44 -18.04 -4.51 7.42
N GLU A 45 -17.27 -3.51 7.01
CA GLU A 45 -17.75 -2.19 6.60
C GLU A 45 -18.06 -2.18 5.08
N PRO A 46 -18.91 -1.25 4.59
CA PRO A 46 -19.27 -1.21 3.17
C PRO A 46 -18.07 -1.08 2.24
N ILE A 47 -17.96 -2.01 1.29
CA ILE A 47 -16.92 -1.98 0.27
C ILE A 47 -17.29 -0.98 -0.83
N THR A 48 -16.36 -0.09 -1.14
CA THR A 48 -16.50 0.93 -2.19
C THR A 48 -15.31 0.90 -3.14
N GLN A 49 -15.27 1.78 -4.14
CA GLN A 49 -14.11 1.93 -5.03
C GLN A 49 -12.81 2.31 -4.28
N ALA A 50 -12.91 2.77 -3.03
CA ALA A 50 -11.74 3.01 -2.19
C ALA A 50 -10.94 1.73 -1.91
N ALA A 51 -11.56 0.54 -1.96
CA ALA A 51 -10.89 -0.74 -1.80
C ALA A 51 -9.79 -0.94 -2.86
N ASP A 52 -10.08 -0.62 -4.12
CA ASP A 52 -9.11 -0.73 -5.22
C ASP A 52 -7.91 0.20 -5.01
N ILE A 53 -8.11 1.36 -4.40
CA ILE A 53 -7.01 2.29 -4.08
C ILE A 53 -6.07 1.70 -3.03
N TRP A 54 -6.62 1.05 -2.00
CA TRP A 54 -5.81 0.35 -1.01
C TRP A 54 -4.99 -0.75 -1.66
N THR A 55 -5.64 -1.63 -2.42
CA THR A 55 -4.98 -2.74 -3.13
C THR A 55 -3.92 -2.22 -4.10
N LEU A 56 -4.18 -1.11 -4.80
CA LEU A 56 -3.19 -0.45 -5.67
C LEU A 56 -1.98 0.02 -4.87
N ALA A 57 -2.15 0.57 -3.67
CA ALA A 57 -1.03 1.05 -2.85
C ALA A 57 -0.10 -0.09 -2.42
N VAL A 58 -0.68 -1.20 -1.96
CA VAL A 58 0.08 -2.41 -1.59
C VAL A 58 0.89 -2.90 -2.79
N ASN A 59 0.26 -3.01 -3.96
CA ASN A 59 0.94 -3.41 -5.20
C ASN A 59 2.04 -2.42 -5.62
N LEU A 60 1.78 -1.11 -5.53
CA LEU A 60 2.77 -0.09 -5.90
C LEU A 60 4.01 -0.17 -5.01
N TYR A 61 3.83 -0.33 -3.69
CA TYR A 61 4.96 -0.50 -2.79
C TYR A 61 5.78 -1.75 -3.16
N GLU A 62 5.12 -2.89 -3.42
CA GLU A 62 5.82 -4.14 -3.74
C GLU A 62 6.52 -4.12 -5.10
N VAL A 63 5.97 -3.40 -6.09
CA VAL A 63 6.62 -3.23 -7.41
C VAL A 63 7.86 -2.33 -7.30
N LEU A 64 7.82 -1.32 -6.43
CA LEU A 64 8.93 -0.37 -6.24
C LEU A 64 9.99 -0.89 -5.28
N GLY A 65 9.60 -1.72 -4.31
CA GLY A 65 10.45 -2.36 -3.33
C GLY A 65 10.88 -3.76 -3.72
N GLU A 66 11.67 -4.40 -2.84
CA GLU A 66 12.09 -5.79 -2.97
C GLU A 66 11.45 -6.70 -1.90
N ARG A 67 10.53 -6.15 -1.10
CA ARG A 67 9.89 -6.81 0.04
C ARG A 67 8.40 -6.52 0.07
N ALA A 68 7.63 -7.44 0.64
CA ALA A 68 6.20 -7.26 0.88
C ALA A 68 5.96 -6.06 1.81
N LEU A 69 4.86 -5.33 1.57
CA LEU A 69 4.51 -4.21 2.45
C LEU A 69 4.12 -4.71 3.84
N PHE A 70 3.26 -5.73 3.88
CA PHE A 70 2.80 -6.37 5.11
C PHE A 70 3.43 -7.75 5.24
N GLU A 71 4.30 -7.92 6.23
CA GLU A 71 5.11 -9.13 6.42
C GLU A 71 4.50 -9.99 7.53
N THR A 72 3.48 -10.78 7.18
CA THR A 72 2.88 -11.73 8.13
C THR A 72 3.40 -13.14 7.92
N PHE A 73 3.67 -13.84 9.03
CA PHE A 73 4.01 -15.26 9.02
C PHE A 73 2.79 -16.15 9.29
N GLY A 74 1.78 -15.62 9.98
CA GLY A 74 0.48 -16.24 10.13
C GLY A 74 -0.46 -15.72 9.05
N TRP A 75 -1.17 -16.63 8.39
CA TRP A 75 -2.27 -16.29 7.47
C TRP A 75 -3.57 -15.94 8.23
N ASP A 76 -3.44 -15.57 9.49
CA ASP A 76 -4.54 -15.14 10.35
C ASP A 76 -4.88 -13.68 10.05
N ARG A 77 -6.17 -13.36 9.96
CA ARG A 77 -6.63 -12.00 9.65
C ARG A 77 -6.21 -11.00 10.74
N ASP A 78 -6.14 -11.46 11.99
CA ASP A 78 -5.68 -10.64 13.11
C ASP A 78 -4.20 -10.24 12.98
N ASP A 79 -3.34 -11.16 12.51
CA ASP A 79 -1.92 -10.86 12.27
C ASP A 79 -1.76 -9.81 11.15
N ILE A 80 -2.59 -9.90 10.10
CA ILE A 80 -2.60 -8.95 8.97
C ILE A 80 -3.02 -7.55 9.44
N ILE A 81 -4.09 -7.45 10.23
CA ILE A 81 -4.53 -6.16 10.76
C ILE A 81 -3.49 -5.58 11.73
N ALA A 82 -2.85 -6.40 12.56
CA ALA A 82 -1.77 -5.96 13.42
C ALA A 82 -0.60 -5.37 12.61
N GLU A 83 -0.25 -5.99 11.49
CA GLU A 83 0.81 -5.53 10.60
C GLU A 83 0.43 -4.24 9.85
N MET A 84 -0.83 -4.08 9.46
CA MET A 84 -1.35 -2.83 8.92
C MET A 84 -1.24 -1.69 9.94
N VAL A 85 -1.65 -1.93 11.19
CA VAL A 85 -1.53 -0.96 12.29
C VAL A 85 -0.08 -0.64 12.60
N SER A 86 0.80 -1.65 12.62
CA SER A 86 2.24 -1.45 12.78
C SER A 86 2.81 -0.47 11.76
N THR A 87 2.34 -0.60 10.52
CA THR A 87 2.89 0.10 9.37
C THR A 87 2.34 1.51 9.26
N LEU A 88 1.03 1.67 9.47
CA LEU A 88 0.29 2.89 9.15
C LEU A 88 -0.07 3.72 10.39
N GLY A 89 -0.04 3.11 11.58
CA GLY A 89 -0.50 3.69 12.84
C GLY A 89 -1.89 3.20 13.23
N SER A 90 -2.48 3.83 14.25
CA SER A 90 -3.76 3.39 14.80
C SER A 90 -4.93 3.60 13.82
N PRO A 91 -5.86 2.63 13.73
CA PRO A 91 -7.09 2.79 12.96
C PRO A 91 -8.09 3.68 13.72
N PRO A 92 -9.24 4.03 13.12
CA PRO A 92 -10.31 4.74 13.82
C PRO A 92 -10.73 4.02 15.11
N ALA A 93 -11.09 4.79 16.16
CA ALA A 93 -11.43 4.23 17.47
C ALA A 93 -12.53 3.16 17.41
N ARG A 94 -13.53 3.33 16.51
CA ARG A 94 -14.59 2.32 16.32
C ARG A 94 -14.06 0.95 15.90
N TRP A 95 -13.01 0.91 15.08
CA TRP A 95 -12.37 -0.32 14.62
C TRP A 95 -11.42 -0.86 15.69
N TRP A 96 -10.66 0.03 16.33
CA TRP A 96 -9.78 -0.31 17.45
C TRP A 96 -10.52 -1.01 18.59
N ASP A 97 -11.69 -0.48 18.97
CA ASP A 97 -12.47 -1.01 20.08
C ASP A 97 -13.28 -2.26 19.69
N ALA A 98 -13.65 -2.40 18.41
CA ALA A 98 -14.35 -3.58 17.89
C ALA A 98 -13.44 -4.79 17.66
N TRP A 99 -12.12 -4.60 17.61
CA TRP A 99 -11.16 -5.68 17.36
C TRP A 99 -10.94 -6.56 18.61
N GLU A 100 -11.65 -7.69 18.69
CA GLU A 100 -11.68 -8.57 19.87
C GLU A 100 -10.29 -9.11 20.28
N ASN A 101 -9.48 -9.53 19.31
CA ASN A 101 -8.17 -10.12 19.53
C ASN A 101 -7.03 -9.10 19.58
N ARG A 102 -7.33 -7.79 19.47
CA ARG A 102 -6.34 -6.71 19.52
C ARG A 102 -5.36 -6.82 20.68
N LYS A 103 -5.83 -7.22 21.86
CA LYS A 103 -5.06 -7.37 23.10
C LYS A 103 -3.92 -8.39 23.02
N GLU A 104 -3.90 -9.25 22.00
CA GLU A 104 -2.77 -10.14 21.73
C GLU A 104 -1.56 -9.39 21.15
N PHE A 105 -1.82 -8.26 20.48
CA PHE A 105 -0.84 -7.48 19.73
C PHE A 105 -0.52 -6.14 20.40
N PHE A 106 -1.54 -5.47 20.94
CA PHE A 106 -1.42 -4.11 21.46
C PHE A 106 -2.01 -3.95 22.87
N GLU A 107 -1.27 -3.23 23.70
CA GLU A 107 -1.73 -2.74 25.00
C GLU A 107 -2.84 -1.68 24.82
N PRO A 108 -3.61 -1.35 25.87
CA PRO A 108 -4.65 -0.31 25.79
C PRO A 108 -4.12 1.07 25.36
N ASP A 109 -2.85 1.37 25.61
CA ASP A 109 -2.18 2.61 25.21
C ASP A 109 -1.68 2.61 23.75
N GLY A 110 -1.87 1.50 23.02
CA GLY A 110 -1.44 1.32 21.64
C GLY A 110 -0.01 0.80 21.47
N THR A 111 0.73 0.57 22.56
CA THR A 111 2.07 -0.02 22.48
C THR A 111 2.00 -1.52 22.18
N CYS A 112 3.01 -2.04 21.48
CA CYS A 112 3.06 -3.46 21.14
C CYS A 112 3.31 -4.32 22.39
N VAL A 113 2.60 -5.44 22.51
CA VAL A 113 2.82 -6.43 23.58
C VAL A 113 4.21 -7.03 23.42
N ARG A 114 5.02 -7.03 24.49
CA ARG A 114 6.43 -7.47 24.44
C ARG A 114 6.59 -8.98 24.30
N ASP A 115 5.72 -9.75 24.95
CA ASP A 115 5.77 -11.21 25.01
C ASP A 115 4.58 -11.83 24.25
N MET A 116 4.47 -11.52 22.95
CA MET A 116 3.39 -12.07 22.11
C MET A 116 3.43 -13.60 22.09
N LYS A 117 2.30 -14.23 22.41
CA LYS A 117 2.15 -15.69 22.42
C LYS A 117 1.77 -16.22 21.03
N ARG A 118 2.49 -15.77 19.99
CA ARG A 118 2.33 -16.20 18.60
C ARG A 118 3.52 -17.04 18.17
N ILE A 119 3.36 -17.80 17.08
CA ILE A 119 4.42 -18.68 16.54
C ILE A 119 5.67 -17.88 16.15
N TYR A 120 5.49 -16.62 15.79
CA TYR A 120 6.54 -15.67 15.48
C TYR A 120 6.18 -14.31 16.09
N THR A 121 7.16 -13.61 16.67
CA THR A 121 6.98 -12.23 17.14
C THR A 121 7.10 -11.30 15.92
N PRO A 122 6.03 -10.58 15.52
CA PRO A 122 6.10 -9.66 14.40
C PRO A 122 7.18 -8.60 14.67
N VAL A 123 7.97 -8.26 13.66
CA VAL A 123 8.89 -7.12 13.73
C VAL A 123 8.09 -5.90 13.30
N PHE A 124 7.59 -5.15 14.27
CA PHE A 124 6.77 -3.97 14.02
C PHE A 124 7.63 -2.87 13.37
N ARG A 125 7.37 -2.59 12.09
CA ARG A 125 8.08 -1.56 11.31
C ARG A 125 7.11 -0.54 10.74
N PRO A 126 7.25 0.75 11.07
CA PRO A 126 6.41 1.80 10.51
C PRO A 126 6.76 2.04 9.03
N LEU A 127 5.82 2.61 8.27
CA LEU A 127 5.98 2.81 6.82
C LEU A 127 7.26 3.58 6.48
N ASN A 128 7.63 4.61 7.23
CA ASN A 128 8.85 5.38 6.95
C ASN A 128 10.13 4.53 7.05
N GLU A 129 10.16 3.52 7.92
CA GLU A 129 11.29 2.57 7.99
C GLU A 129 11.31 1.67 6.75
N ARG A 130 10.15 1.14 6.38
CA ARG A 130 9.97 0.32 5.16
C ARG A 130 10.33 1.08 3.88
N MET A 131 10.03 2.37 3.85
CA MET A 131 10.43 3.25 2.76
C MET A 131 11.96 3.23 2.58
N TRP A 132 12.78 3.28 3.66
CA TRP A 132 14.24 3.23 3.50
C TRP A 132 14.73 1.96 2.81
N ASP A 133 14.18 0.80 3.17
CA ASP A 133 14.48 -0.47 2.50
C ASP A 133 14.15 -0.41 1.00
N MET A 134 12.98 0.12 0.63
CA MET A 134 12.59 0.36 -0.76
C MET A 134 13.53 1.35 -1.48
N GLY A 135 14.06 2.31 -0.72
CA GLY A 135 15.09 3.26 -1.14
C GLY A 135 16.44 2.61 -1.47
N ARG A 136 16.60 1.31 -1.19
CA ARG A 136 17.86 0.55 -1.28
C ARG A 136 19.00 1.23 -0.50
N GLY A 137 18.69 1.74 0.69
CA GLY A 137 19.65 2.32 1.63
C GLY A 137 19.21 2.15 3.08
N GLU A 138 20.16 2.13 4.01
CA GLU A 138 19.90 2.02 5.46
C GLU A 138 19.79 3.39 6.14
N THR A 139 20.20 4.45 5.45
CA THR A 139 20.25 5.84 5.94
C THR A 139 19.86 6.84 4.84
N PRO A 140 19.51 8.09 5.19
CA PRO A 140 19.26 9.15 4.21
C PRO A 140 20.42 9.38 3.22
N GLU A 141 21.65 9.10 3.63
CA GLU A 141 22.86 9.27 2.81
C GLU A 141 23.12 8.09 1.86
N SER A 142 22.57 6.91 2.16
CA SER A 142 22.74 5.68 1.35
C SER A 142 21.52 5.38 0.47
N CYS A 143 20.41 6.07 0.68
CA CYS A 143 19.20 5.95 -0.14
C CYS A 143 19.48 6.36 -1.59
N GLN A 144 19.10 5.49 -2.53
CA GLN A 144 19.27 5.73 -3.97
C GLN A 144 18.20 6.66 -4.55
N TRP A 145 17.11 6.87 -3.81
CA TRP A 145 16.02 7.76 -4.19
C TRP A 145 16.33 9.19 -3.78
N ASP A 146 15.69 10.17 -4.43
CA ASP A 146 15.95 11.57 -4.16
C ASP A 146 15.30 12.04 -2.84
N VAL A 147 15.99 11.75 -1.74
CA VAL A 147 15.61 12.19 -0.39
C VAL A 147 15.69 13.71 -0.27
N LYS A 148 16.74 14.33 -0.81
CA LYS A 148 16.99 15.78 -0.67
C LYS A 148 16.01 16.62 -1.49
N GLY A 149 15.66 16.17 -2.69
CA GLY A 149 14.61 16.80 -3.51
C GLY A 149 13.20 16.48 -3.02
N GLY A 150 13.06 15.56 -2.07
CA GLY A 150 11.80 15.23 -1.39
C GLY A 150 10.90 14.30 -2.20
N GLU A 151 11.46 13.53 -3.13
CA GLU A 151 10.75 12.49 -3.88
C GLU A 151 10.26 11.40 -2.91
N MET A 152 11.15 10.96 -2.04
CA MET A 152 10.87 9.90 -1.08
C MET A 152 9.72 10.25 -0.14
N GLN A 153 9.77 11.46 0.41
CA GLN A 153 8.71 11.99 1.26
C GLN A 153 7.38 12.11 0.48
N ALA A 154 7.42 12.59 -0.77
CA ALA A 154 6.22 12.72 -1.58
C ALA A 154 5.59 11.36 -1.91
N LEU A 155 6.40 10.32 -2.11
CA LEU A 155 5.92 8.95 -2.30
C LEU A 155 5.33 8.38 -1.00
N GLU A 156 5.96 8.60 0.15
CA GLU A 156 5.41 8.19 1.44
C GLU A 156 4.05 8.86 1.69
N GLU A 157 3.95 10.16 1.46
CA GLU A 157 2.69 10.93 1.58
C GLU A 157 1.61 10.37 0.64
N LEU A 158 1.97 10.01 -0.60
CA LEU A 158 1.06 9.38 -1.56
C LEU A 158 0.55 8.03 -1.02
N LEU A 159 1.46 7.15 -0.60
CA LEU A 159 1.14 5.81 -0.09
C LEU A 159 0.26 5.89 1.17
N ARG A 160 0.54 6.81 2.10
CA ARG A 160 -0.31 7.04 3.28
C ARG A 160 -1.72 7.50 2.91
N GLY A 161 -1.85 8.40 1.94
CA GLY A 161 -3.15 8.85 1.45
C GLY A 161 -3.95 7.74 0.74
N MET A 162 -3.26 6.82 0.07
CA MET A 162 -3.89 5.64 -0.53
C MET A 162 -4.26 4.56 0.49
N MET A 163 -3.52 4.47 1.59
CA MET A 163 -3.75 3.49 2.67
C MET A 163 -4.33 4.13 3.93
N THR A 164 -5.12 5.19 3.76
CA THR A 164 -5.90 5.74 4.88
C THR A 164 -6.96 4.73 5.28
N PHE A 165 -7.02 4.41 6.58
CA PHE A 165 -7.95 3.41 7.11
C PHE A 165 -9.39 3.74 6.78
N GLU A 166 -9.82 4.98 7.02
CA GLU A 166 -11.18 5.43 6.70
C GLU A 166 -11.40 5.49 5.17
N PRO A 167 -12.28 4.67 4.58
CA PRO A 167 -12.46 4.64 3.14
C PRO A 167 -12.94 5.98 2.55
N ALA A 168 -13.70 6.75 3.33
CA ALA A 168 -14.19 8.07 2.92
C ALA A 168 -13.10 9.17 2.90
N GLU A 169 -12.02 8.99 3.65
CA GLU A 169 -10.88 9.92 3.69
C GLU A 169 -9.73 9.48 2.75
N ARG A 170 -9.79 8.24 2.26
CA ARG A 170 -8.81 7.68 1.32
C ARG A 170 -8.84 8.43 -0.01
N LEU A 171 -7.65 8.68 -0.55
CA LEU A 171 -7.51 9.43 -1.81
C LEU A 171 -8.21 8.70 -2.97
N THR A 172 -8.93 9.44 -3.79
CA THR A 172 -9.48 8.91 -5.05
C THR A 172 -8.41 8.90 -6.15
N ALA A 173 -8.61 8.08 -7.19
CA ALA A 173 -7.71 8.07 -8.35
C ALA A 173 -7.48 9.46 -8.96
N GLU A 174 -8.51 10.31 -9.01
CA GLU A 174 -8.38 11.69 -9.50
C GLU A 174 -7.48 12.54 -8.59
N GLN A 175 -7.61 12.40 -7.27
CA GLN A 175 -6.76 13.12 -6.30
C GLN A 175 -5.31 12.61 -6.35
N LEU A 176 -5.11 11.30 -6.53
CA LEU A 176 -3.76 10.72 -6.68
C LEU A 176 -3.00 11.35 -7.85
N MET A 177 -3.66 11.52 -9.00
CA MET A 177 -3.05 12.16 -10.17
C MET A 177 -2.61 13.62 -9.92
N LYS A 178 -3.21 14.29 -8.94
CA LYS A 178 -2.88 15.67 -8.54
C LYS A 178 -1.86 15.72 -7.40
N SER A 179 -1.44 14.58 -6.86
CA SER A 179 -0.47 14.50 -5.78
C SER A 179 0.90 15.07 -6.18
N LYS A 180 1.66 15.52 -5.19
CA LYS A 180 3.00 16.06 -5.39
C LYS A 180 3.92 15.05 -6.09
N TYR A 181 3.84 13.77 -5.70
CA TYR A 181 4.63 12.70 -6.31
C TYR A 181 4.31 12.54 -7.81
N MET A 182 3.02 12.45 -8.14
CA MET A 182 2.58 12.27 -9.52
C MET A 182 2.95 13.45 -10.41
N VAL A 183 2.74 14.68 -9.95
CA VAL A 183 2.96 15.89 -10.76
C VAL A 183 4.45 16.18 -10.96
N LYS A 184 5.29 16.01 -9.94
CA LYS A 184 6.71 16.40 -10.02
C LYS A 184 7.63 15.30 -10.54
N TRP A 185 7.32 14.03 -10.28
CA TRP A 185 8.20 12.91 -10.62
C TRP A 185 7.56 11.93 -11.60
N ALA A 186 6.42 11.32 -11.27
CA ALA A 186 5.88 10.21 -12.05
C ALA A 186 5.42 10.62 -13.47
N MET A 187 4.60 11.67 -13.59
CA MET A 187 4.09 12.13 -14.89
C MET A 187 5.20 12.64 -15.82
N PRO A 188 6.14 13.49 -15.36
CA PRO A 188 7.27 13.88 -16.20
C PRO A 188 8.14 12.69 -16.63
N ALA A 189 8.31 11.67 -15.78
CA ALA A 189 9.05 10.45 -16.14
C ALA A 189 8.34 9.65 -17.23
N TRP A 190 7.02 9.52 -17.12
CA TRP A 190 6.18 8.85 -18.11
C TRP A 190 6.12 9.61 -19.46
N GLU A 191 6.03 10.93 -19.45
CA GLU A 191 6.07 11.75 -20.66
C GLU A 191 7.40 11.60 -21.41
N ARG A 192 8.53 11.67 -20.70
CA ARG A 192 9.86 11.40 -21.29
C ARG A 192 9.98 10.00 -21.86
N GLN A 193 9.28 9.03 -21.28
CA GLN A 193 9.23 7.66 -21.80
C GLN A 193 8.41 7.60 -23.11
N LEU A 194 7.26 8.27 -23.17
CA LEU A 194 6.45 8.33 -24.39
C LEU A 194 7.19 9.01 -25.55
N GLU A 195 7.92 10.09 -25.26
CA GLU A 195 8.72 10.81 -26.27
C GLU A 195 9.80 9.92 -26.88
N ARG A 196 10.53 9.16 -26.04
CA ARG A 196 11.53 8.18 -26.50
C ARG A 196 10.92 7.15 -27.45
N ARG A 197 9.80 6.54 -27.08
CA ARG A 197 9.10 5.57 -27.96
C ARG A 197 8.65 6.16 -29.30
N ARG A 198 8.24 7.42 -29.32
CA ARG A 198 7.86 8.11 -30.57
C ARG A 198 9.07 8.38 -31.45
N GLY A 199 10.22 8.68 -30.86
CA GLY A 199 11.50 8.83 -31.56
C GLY A 199 11.99 7.53 -32.16
N ASP A 200 11.88 6.42 -31.42
CA ASP A 200 12.35 5.09 -31.85
C ASP A 200 11.42 4.41 -32.88
N GLY A 201 10.19 4.91 -33.07
CA GLY A 201 9.21 4.41 -34.05
C GLY A 201 9.25 5.12 -35.41
N LEU A 202 10.26 5.98 -35.64
CA LEU A 202 10.48 6.73 -36.89
C LEU A 202 11.69 6.22 -37.71
N GLU A 203 12.28 5.08 -37.34
CA GLU A 203 13.22 4.29 -38.17
C GLU A 203 12.55 3.04 -38.76
#